data_AF-A0A0L1KDG4-F1
#
_entry.id   AF-A0A0L1KDG4-F1
#
_cell.length_a   1.000
_cell.length_b   1.000
_cell.length_c   1.000
_cell.angle_alpha   90.00
_cell.angle_beta   90.00
_cell.angle_gamma   90.00
#
_symmetry.space_group_name_H-M   'P 1'
#
loop_
_entity.id
_entity.type
_entity.pdbx_description
1 polymer ?
#
loop_
_entity_poly.entity_id
_entity_poly.type
_entity_poly.pdbx_seq_one_letter_code
_entity_poly.pdbx_strand_id
1 'polypeptide(L)'
;MGMMANFPNRFEARAERRNWFARKDAEALLDWVEDCGHRFIGLEVAQKQDDGTWTLLADSLDLSRQTENFEAIRMGRVFLSEYDGEGRMFEPVWQDRAR
;
A
#
# COMPACT_ATOMS: atom_id res chain seq x y z
N MET A 1 -19.20 -10.78 -21.40
CA MET A 1 -19.13 -11.26 -20.01
C MET A 1 -17.85 -10.72 -19.40
N GLY A 2 -17.86 -9.49 -18.86
CA GLY A 2 -16.72 -8.97 -18.10
C GLY A 2 -16.88 -9.44 -16.67
N MET A 3 -15.97 -10.30 -16.20
CA MET A 3 -15.96 -10.74 -14.81
C MET A 3 -15.89 -9.50 -13.93
N MET A 4 -16.93 -9.30 -13.11
CA MET A 4 -16.82 -8.49 -11.91
C MET A 4 -15.63 -9.05 -11.14
N ALA A 5 -14.53 -8.30 -11.09
CA ALA A 5 -13.44 -8.55 -10.16
C ALA A 5 -14.05 -8.40 -8.75
N ASN A 6 -14.64 -9.47 -8.25
CA ASN A 6 -15.08 -9.58 -6.87
C ASN A 6 -13.82 -9.53 -6.03
N PHE A 7 -13.43 -8.30 -5.66
CA PHE A 7 -12.49 -8.10 -4.58
C PHE A 7 -13.07 -8.79 -3.34
N PRO A 8 -12.34 -9.73 -2.71
CA PRO A 8 -12.91 -10.44 -1.60
C PRO A 8 -13.19 -9.41 -0.49
N ASN A 9 -14.46 -9.31 -0.11
CA ASN A 9 -15.07 -8.51 0.98
C ASN A 9 -14.27 -8.37 2.29
N ARG A 10 -13.13 -9.06 2.45
CA ARG A 10 -12.18 -8.96 3.56
C ARG A 10 -11.23 -7.76 3.48
N PHE A 11 -11.06 -7.11 2.33
CA PHE A 11 -10.19 -5.93 2.22
C PHE A 11 -10.95 -4.62 2.48
N GLU A 12 -12.16 -4.45 1.95
CA GLU A 12 -12.99 -3.27 2.21
C GLU A 12 -13.43 -3.17 3.69
N ALA A 13 -13.77 -4.29 4.34
CA ALA A 13 -14.12 -4.31 5.76
C ALA A 13 -12.91 -4.11 6.71
N ARG A 14 -11.68 -4.20 6.19
CA ARG A 14 -10.49 -3.81 6.94
C ARG A 14 -10.25 -2.31 6.85
N ALA A 15 -10.57 -1.67 5.72
CA ALA A 15 -10.21 -0.30 5.35
C ALA A 15 -10.58 0.84 6.34
N GLU A 16 -11.34 0.57 7.40
CA GLU A 16 -11.75 1.59 8.39
C GLU A 16 -10.82 1.72 9.62
N ARG A 17 -9.73 0.94 9.73
CA ARG A 17 -8.76 1.07 10.83
C ARG A 17 -7.35 1.15 10.27
N ARG A 18 -6.55 2.18 10.60
CA ARG A 18 -5.08 2.27 10.43
C ARG A 18 -4.43 0.91 10.11
N ASN A 19 -4.33 0.54 8.84
CA ASN A 19 -4.00 -0.83 8.42
C ASN A 19 -2.66 -0.86 7.74
N TRP A 20 -1.69 -1.34 8.49
CA TRP A 20 -0.42 -1.77 7.97
C TRP A 20 -0.57 -3.17 7.38
N PHE A 21 -0.09 -3.36 6.15
CA PHE A 21 -0.11 -4.63 5.42
C PHE A 21 1.27 -5.27 5.45
N ALA A 22 1.33 -6.60 5.54
CA ALA A 22 2.57 -7.30 5.24
C ALA A 22 2.94 -7.09 3.76
N ARG A 23 4.22 -7.22 3.41
CA ARG A 23 4.73 -6.97 2.04
C ARG A 23 3.84 -7.59 0.94
N LYS A 24 3.53 -8.88 1.07
CA LYS A 24 2.73 -9.62 0.06
C LYS A 24 1.32 -9.05 -0.11
N ASP A 25 0.69 -8.62 0.97
CA ASP A 25 -0.63 -8.03 0.93
C ASP A 25 -0.59 -6.61 0.33
N ALA A 26 0.49 -5.85 0.61
CA ALA A 26 0.73 -4.56 0.00
C ALA A 26 1.00 -4.67 -1.52
N GLU A 27 1.76 -5.68 -1.95
CA GLU A 27 1.97 -5.99 -3.37
C GLU A 27 0.66 -6.32 -4.09
N ALA A 28 -0.16 -7.20 -3.50
CA ALA A 28 -1.48 -7.52 -4.05
C ALA A 28 -2.42 -6.31 -4.12
N LEU A 29 -2.28 -5.37 -3.18
CA LEU A 29 -3.01 -4.11 -3.21
C LEU A 29 -2.52 -3.17 -4.33
N LEU A 30 -1.22 -3.15 -4.63
CA LEU A 30 -0.70 -2.42 -5.79
C LEU A 30 -1.21 -3.01 -7.11
N ASP A 31 -1.27 -4.35 -7.23
CA ASP A 31 -1.86 -5.02 -8.40
C ASP A 31 -3.33 -4.58 -8.60
N TRP A 32 -4.08 -4.45 -7.51
CA TRP A 32 -5.46 -3.95 -7.57
C TRP A 32 -5.57 -2.49 -7.99
N VAL A 33 -4.76 -1.62 -7.36
CA VAL A 33 -4.73 -0.19 -7.68
C VAL A 33 -4.41 0.01 -9.16
N GLU A 34 -3.50 -0.79 -9.70
CA GLU A 34 -3.16 -0.84 -11.12
C GLU A 34 -4.34 -1.32 -11.99
N ASP A 35 -4.96 -2.46 -11.66
CA ASP A 35 -6.09 -3.05 -12.41
C ASP A 35 -7.32 -2.13 -12.45
N CYS A 36 -7.64 -1.49 -11.34
CA CYS A 36 -8.75 -0.54 -11.23
C CYS A 36 -8.43 0.86 -11.77
N GLY A 37 -7.18 1.12 -12.19
CA GLY A 37 -6.76 2.42 -12.70
C GLY A 37 -6.77 3.53 -11.64
N HIS A 38 -6.70 3.17 -10.35
CA HIS A 38 -6.58 4.14 -9.27
C HIS A 38 -5.19 4.79 -9.30
N ARG A 39 -5.14 6.10 -9.02
CA ARG A 39 -3.87 6.82 -8.97
C ARG A 39 -3.13 6.53 -7.67
N PHE A 40 -2.09 5.72 -7.74
CA PHE A 40 -1.16 5.49 -6.65
C PHE A 40 -0.36 6.77 -6.35
N ILE A 41 -0.25 7.13 -5.07
CA ILE A 41 0.40 8.39 -4.65
C ILE A 41 1.49 8.18 -3.61
N GLY A 42 1.72 6.96 -3.13
CA GLY A 42 2.80 6.72 -2.18
C GLY A 42 2.59 5.53 -1.27
N LEU A 43 3.51 5.35 -0.34
CA LEU A 43 3.50 4.24 0.60
C LEU A 43 4.05 4.68 1.96
N GLU A 44 3.27 4.48 3.01
CA GLU A 44 3.71 4.69 4.39
C GLU A 44 4.23 3.39 5.01
N VAL A 45 5.17 3.50 5.95
CA VAL A 45 5.79 2.33 6.59
C VAL A 45 5.61 2.43 8.10
N ALA A 46 5.23 1.31 8.71
CA ALA A 46 5.26 1.15 10.15
C ALA A 46 6.19 0.02 10.56
N GLN A 47 6.78 0.17 11.74
CA GLN A 47 7.62 -0.84 12.37
C GLN A 47 7.07 -1.22 13.74
N LYS A 48 6.97 -2.51 13.96
CA LYS A 48 6.71 -3.09 15.27
C LYS A 48 7.95 -2.94 16.15
N GLN A 49 7.79 -2.31 17.30
CA GLN A 49 8.82 -2.18 18.32
C GLN A 49 8.90 -3.43 19.21
N ASP A 50 9.98 -3.57 19.98
CA ASP A 50 10.18 -4.70 20.90
C ASP A 50 9.09 -4.81 21.98
N ASP A 51 8.49 -3.68 22.37
CA ASP A 51 7.38 -3.62 23.33
C ASP A 51 6.01 -3.98 22.70
N GLY A 52 5.99 -4.30 21.41
CA GLY A 52 4.80 -4.67 20.65
C GLY A 52 3.99 -3.50 20.09
N THR A 53 4.41 -2.25 20.33
CA THR A 53 3.78 -1.05 19.74
C THR A 53 4.15 -0.88 18.27
N TRP A 54 3.33 -0.13 17.53
CA TRP A 54 3.57 0.20 16.13
C TRP A 54 3.91 1.67 15.99
N THR A 55 5.04 1.95 15.34
CA THR A 55 5.50 3.32 15.07
C THR A 55 5.57 3.55 13.57
N LEU A 56 4.95 4.63 13.11
CA LEU A 56 5.10 5.09 11.73
C LEU A 56 6.50 5.66 11.54
N LEU A 57 7.19 5.18 10.51
CA LEU A 57 8.52 5.64 10.17
C LEU A 57 8.43 6.95 9.40
N ALA A 58 9.38 7.85 9.64
CA ALA A 58 9.51 9.07 8.85
C ALA A 58 9.84 8.77 7.38
N ASP A 59 10.43 7.61 7.14
CA ASP A 59 10.80 7.15 5.81
C ASP A 59 9.58 6.51 5.12
N SER A 60 9.06 7.24 4.13
CA SER A 60 7.87 6.90 3.36
C SER A 60 8.09 7.30 1.91
N LEU A 61 7.38 6.63 1.01
CA LEU A 61 7.41 6.92 -0.41
C LEU A 61 6.31 7.96 -0.73
N ASP A 62 6.69 9.20 -1.03
CA ASP A 62 5.75 10.20 -1.58
C ASP A 62 5.86 10.27 -3.10
N LEU A 63 4.77 9.95 -3.78
CA LEU A 63 4.63 9.98 -5.24
C LEU A 63 3.43 10.86 -5.65
N SER A 64 2.95 11.74 -4.77
CA SER A 64 1.87 12.68 -5.06
C SER A 64 2.13 13.55 -6.30
N ARG A 65 3.41 13.80 -6.61
CA ARG A 65 3.89 14.54 -7.78
C ARG A 65 4.18 13.67 -9.00
N GLN A 66 4.20 12.34 -8.86
CA GLN A 66 4.33 11.43 -9.99
C GLN A 66 3.03 11.46 -10.80
N THR A 67 3.16 11.65 -12.10
CA THR A 67 2.02 11.76 -13.03
C THR A 67 1.77 10.47 -13.81
N GLU A 68 2.80 9.64 -13.94
CA GLU A 68 2.70 8.33 -14.60
C GLU A 68 2.40 7.25 -13.56
N ASN A 69 1.15 6.77 -13.56
CA ASN A 69 0.69 5.79 -12.56
C ASN A 69 1.45 4.46 -12.64
N PHE A 70 1.78 4.00 -13.85
CA PHE A 70 2.57 2.78 -14.05
C PHE A 70 3.96 2.88 -13.40
N GLU A 71 4.65 4.01 -13.59
CA GLU A 71 5.94 4.24 -12.93
C GLU A 71 5.77 4.37 -11.42
N ALA A 72 4.71 5.03 -10.96
CA ALA A 72 4.39 5.11 -9.53
C ALA A 72 4.24 3.70 -8.90
N ILE A 73 3.47 2.82 -9.54
CA ILE A 73 3.28 1.42 -9.10
C ILE A 73 4.61 0.67 -9.10
N ARG A 74 5.41 0.80 -10.16
CA ARG A 74 6.73 0.18 -10.23
C ARG A 74 7.64 0.65 -9.09
N MET A 75 7.69 1.95 -8.82
CA MET A 75 8.44 2.52 -7.69
C MET A 75 7.92 2.00 -6.35
N GLY A 76 6.61 1.85 -6.19
CA GLY A 76 5.99 1.24 -5.01
C GLY A 76 6.45 -0.20 -4.77
N ARG A 77 6.52 -1.02 -5.83
CA ARG A 77 7.02 -2.41 -5.75
C ARG A 77 8.50 -2.48 -5.37
N VAL A 78 9.32 -1.60 -5.95
CA VAL A 78 10.75 -1.49 -5.61
C VAL A 78 10.90 -1.11 -4.13
N PHE A 79 10.20 -0.07 -3.69
CA PHE A 79 10.22 0.38 -2.31
C PHE A 79 9.81 -0.73 -1.33
N LEU A 80 8.73 -1.45 -1.62
CA LEU A 80 8.29 -2.61 -0.82
C LEU A 80 9.38 -3.69 -0.69
N SER A 81 10.13 -3.95 -1.75
CA SER A 81 11.22 -4.92 -1.73
C SER A 81 12.43 -4.44 -0.94
N GLU A 82 12.74 -3.15 -1.00
CA GLU A 82 13.90 -2.56 -0.31
C GLU A 82 13.65 -2.31 1.18
N TYR A 83 12.40 -2.01 1.54
CA TYR A 83 12.01 -1.67 2.91
C TYR A 83 11.45 -2.86 3.69
N ASP A 84 11.37 -4.04 3.07
CA ASP A 84 10.96 -5.27 3.75
C ASP A 84 11.93 -5.62 4.89
N GLY A 85 11.37 -6.17 5.96
CA GLY A 85 12.13 -6.49 7.15
C GLY A 85 11.26 -6.98 8.28
N GLU A 86 11.89 -7.51 9.33
CA GLU A 86 11.16 -8.01 10.49
C GLU A 86 10.35 -6.89 11.15
N GLY A 87 9.05 -7.17 11.37
CA GLY A 87 8.13 -6.20 11.95
C GLY A 87 7.80 -5.02 11.04
N ARG A 88 8.16 -5.04 9.76
CA ARG A 88 7.76 -4.02 8.77
C ARG A 88 6.36 -4.31 8.25
N MET A 89 5.56 -3.26 8.20
CA MET A 89 4.29 -3.28 7.50
C MET A 89 4.09 -1.96 6.75
N PHE A 90 3.24 -2.01 5.74
CA PHE A 90 3.19 -1.03 4.66
C PHE A 90 1.75 -0.59 4.40
N GLU A 91 1.55 0.68 4.10
CA GLU A 91 0.24 1.21 3.71
C GLU A 91 0.36 1.89 2.33
N PRO A 92 -0.04 1.20 1.24
CA PRO A 92 -0.20 1.83 -0.05
C PRO A 92 -1.28 2.92 -0.01
N VAL A 93 -0.95 4.10 -0.53
CA VAL A 93 -1.82 5.27 -0.58
C VAL A 93 -2.15 5.60 -2.03
N TRP A 94 -3.42 5.90 -2.31
CA TRP A 94 -3.91 6.32 -3.62
C TRP A 94 -4.91 7.47 -3.49
N GLN A 95 -5.17 8.17 -4.58
CA GLN A 95 -5.89 9.46 -4.59
C GLN A 95 -7.31 9.42 -3.98
N ASP A 96 -8.06 8.32 -4.12
CA ASP A 96 -9.39 8.16 -3.50
C ASP A 96 -9.35 7.73 -2.02
N ARG A 97 -8.20 7.21 -1.55
CA ARG A 97 -7.99 6.82 -0.15
C ARG A 97 -7.31 7.91 0.68
N ALA A 98 -6.75 8.94 0.04
CA ALA A 98 -6.17 10.10 0.71
C ALA A 98 -7.28 10.95 1.36
N ARG A 99 -7.74 10.57 2.55
CA ARG A 99 -8.76 11.27 3.31
C ARG A 99 -8.22 11.77 4.64
#